data_AF-A0AAV1Y345-F1
#
_entry.id   AF-A0AAV1Y345-F1
#
_cell.length_a   1.000
_cell.length_b   1.000
_cell.length_c   1.000
_cell.angle_alpha   90.00
_cell.angle_beta   90.00
_cell.angle_gamma   90.00
#
_symmetry.space_group_name_H-M   'P 1'
#
loop_
_entity.id
_entity.type
_entity.pdbx_description
1 polymer ?
#
loop_
_entity_poly.entity_id
_entity_poly.type
_entity_poly.pdbx_seq_one_letter_code
_entity_poly.pdbx_strand_id
1 'polypeptide(L)' 'MELHRKVKGSKDKVVRHEICAVVTKGTLTDGELLSANPEAPFLMALTECYKDHPNTNSKRIYGVCVVDVTTSRVILG' A
#
# COMPACT_ATOMS: atom_id res chain seq x y z
N MET A 1 -9.40 -18.92 3.17
CA MET A 1 -8.33 -19.77 2.61
C MET A 1 -8.75 -21.21 2.81
N GLU A 2 -9.01 -21.91 1.70
CA GLU A 2 -9.61 -23.25 1.68
C GLU A 2 -8.69 -24.28 2.36
N LEU A 3 -9.04 -24.70 3.57
CA LEU A 3 -8.35 -25.80 4.28
C LEU A 3 -8.84 -27.19 3.84
N HIS A 4 -9.51 -27.31 2.69
CA HIS A 4 -10.30 -28.50 2.36
C HIS A 4 -9.77 -29.26 1.14
N ARG A 5 -9.59 -30.58 1.35
CA ARG A 5 -9.51 -31.70 0.38
C ARG A 5 -8.13 -32.19 -0.05
N LYS A 6 -7.24 -32.51 0.90
CA LYS A 6 -6.15 -33.47 0.66
C LYS A 6 -6.59 -34.89 0.99
N VAL A 7 -7.31 -35.57 0.09
CA VAL A 7 -7.50 -37.03 0.22
C VAL A 7 -7.51 -37.76 -1.13
N LYS A 8 -8.10 -37.21 -2.22
CA LYS A 8 -8.13 -37.86 -3.57
C LYS A 8 -8.85 -37.01 -4.64
N GLY A 9 -8.76 -35.67 -4.60
CA GLY A 9 -9.54 -34.79 -5.48
C GLY A 9 -8.82 -34.35 -6.76
N SER A 10 -9.55 -34.07 -7.85
CA SER A 10 -8.99 -33.49 -9.09
C SER A 10 -8.22 -32.18 -8.85
N LYS A 11 -8.60 -31.42 -7.81
CA LYS A 11 -7.90 -30.20 -7.36
C LYS A 11 -6.48 -30.44 -6.82
N ASP A 12 -6.11 -31.67 -6.44
CA ASP A 12 -4.73 -32.00 -6.02
C ASP A 12 -3.79 -32.25 -7.22
N LYS A 13 -4.34 -32.40 -8.44
CA LYS A 13 -3.57 -32.56 -9.68
C LYS A 13 -3.31 -31.24 -10.40
N VAL A 14 -3.79 -30.12 -9.87
CA VAL A 14 -3.54 -28.79 -10.44
C VAL A 14 -2.42 -28.10 -9.68
N VAL A 15 -1.68 -27.25 -10.38
CA VAL A 15 -0.66 -26.41 -9.78
C VAL A 15 -1.28 -25.45 -8.75
N ARG A 16 -0.53 -25.16 -7.69
CA ARG A 16 -0.95 -24.16 -6.71
C ARG A 16 -0.81 -22.77 -7.34
N HIS A 17 -1.87 -21.99 -7.27
CA HIS A 17 -1.85 -20.56 -7.57
C HIS A 17 -1.99 -19.77 -6.28
N GLU A 18 -1.26 -18.66 -6.19
CA GLU A 18 -1.38 -17.70 -5.11
C GLU A 18 -1.25 -16.27 -5.64
N ILE A 19 -1.64 -15.30 -4.82
CA ILE A 19 -1.53 -13.89 -5.16
C ILE A 19 -0.05 -13.53 -5.09
N CYS A 20 0.57 -13.24 -6.23
CA CYS A 20 1.99 -12.88 -6.32
C CYS A 20 2.24 -11.39 -6.04
N ALA A 21 1.27 -10.52 -6.31
CA ALA A 21 1.37 -9.08 -6.09
C ALA A 21 0.00 -8.41 -6.00
N VAL A 22 -0.05 -7.27 -5.31
CA VAL A 22 -1.17 -6.32 -5.35
C VAL A 22 -0.63 -4.99 -5.84
N VAL A 23 -1.15 -4.53 -6.97
CA VAL A 23 -0.63 -3.36 -7.66
C VAL A 23 -1.71 -2.28 -7.71
N THR A 24 -1.32 -1.06 -7.35
CA THR A 24 -2.16 0.14 -7.39
C THR A 24 -1.39 1.24 -8.12
N LYS A 25 -2.06 2.33 -8.49
CA LYS A 25 -1.39 3.49 -9.13
C LYS A 25 -0.16 3.96 -8.36
N GLY A 26 -0.21 3.96 -7.02
CA GLY A 26 0.89 4.39 -6.15
C GLY A 26 1.90 3.31 -5.76
N THR A 27 1.73 2.06 -6.21
CA THR A 27 2.66 0.94 -5.89
C THR A 27 3.29 0.32 -7.14
N LEU A 28 3.17 0.98 -8.30
CA LEU A 28 3.83 0.59 -9.54
C LEU A 28 5.35 0.76 -9.41
N THR A 29 6.08 -0.33 -9.60
CA THR A 29 7.55 -0.38 -9.55
C THR A 29 8.19 -0.68 -10.91
N ASP A 30 7.41 -1.18 -11.87
CA ASP A 30 7.92 -1.66 -13.16
C ASP A 30 7.94 -0.54 -14.22
N GLY A 31 9.06 -0.42 -14.94
CA GLY A 31 9.31 0.64 -15.92
C GLY A 31 8.37 0.59 -17.13
N GLU A 32 7.92 -0.60 -17.54
CA GLU A 32 6.95 -0.75 -18.63
C GLU A 32 5.58 -0.15 -18.25
N LEU A 33 5.15 -0.34 -17.00
CA LEU A 33 3.89 0.21 -16.48
C LEU A 33 3.98 1.72 -16.17
N LEU A 34 5.16 2.21 -15.80
CA LEU A 34 5.40 3.64 -15.56
C LEU A 34 5.42 4.46 -16.87
N SER A 35 5.78 3.85 -18.00
CA SER A 35 5.77 4.52 -19.31
C SER A 35 4.38 5.04 -19.72
N ALA A 36 3.31 4.43 -19.20
CA ALA A 36 1.92 4.83 -19.42
C ALA A 36 1.45 6.00 -18.54
N ASN A 37 2.19 6.37 -17.48
CA ASN A 37 1.88 7.48 -16.59
C ASN A 37 3.18 8.15 -16.09
N PRO A 38 3.67 9.20 -16.77
CA PRO A 38 4.95 9.85 -16.45
C PRO A 38 4.91 10.69 -15.16
N GLU A 39 3.74 10.95 -14.59
CA GLU A 39 3.59 11.66 -13.30
C GLU A 39 3.98 10.74 -12.14
N ALA A 40 4.88 11.20 -11.26
CA ALA A 40 5.35 10.43 -10.10
C ALA A 40 4.20 10.16 -9.12
N PRO A 41 3.72 8.91 -8.97
CA PRO A 41 2.59 8.63 -8.11
C PRO A 41 3.09 8.46 -6.68
N PHE A 42 3.10 9.56 -5.93
CA PHE A 42 3.38 9.52 -4.50
C PHE A 42 2.27 8.79 -3.74
N LEU A 43 2.65 7.86 -2.86
CA LEU A 43 1.76 7.25 -1.88
C LEU A 43 1.87 8.02 -0.57
N MET A 44 0.74 8.50 -0.05
CA MET A 44 0.68 9.27 1.21
C MET A 44 -0.05 8.49 2.30
N ALA A 45 0.55 8.46 3.49
CA ALA A 45 -0.11 8.10 4.73
C ALA A 45 -0.25 9.36 5.61
N LEU A 46 -1.43 9.55 6.20
CA LEU A 46 -1.79 10.69 7.02
C LEU A 46 -2.31 10.19 8.37
N THR A 47 -1.80 10.76 9.46
CA THR A 47 -2.35 10.56 10.81
C THR A 47 -2.77 11.91 11.38
N GLU A 48 -3.92 11.96 12.05
CA GLU A 48 -4.42 13.13 12.75
C GLU A 48 -4.37 12.86 14.26
N CYS A 49 -3.78 13.78 15.01
CA CYS A 49 -3.76 13.78 16.46
C CYS A 49 -4.52 15.00 16.96
N TYR A 50 -5.61 14.74 17.66
CA TYR A 50 -6.37 15.75 18.38
C TYR A 50 -5.85 15.84 19.82
N LYS A 51 -5.41 17.03 20.24
CA LYS A 51 -5.02 17.29 21.62
C LYS A 51 -6.02 18.25 22.26
N ASP A 52 -6.88 17.73 23.12
CA ASP A 52 -7.67 18.57 24.03
C ASP A 52 -6.71 19.18 25.05
N HIS A 53 -6.38 20.45 24.86
CA HIS A 53 -5.64 21.22 25.86
C HIS A 53 -6.53 22.36 26.35
N PRO A 54 -6.80 22.46 27.67
CA PRO A 54 -7.83 23.34 28.22
C PRO A 54 -7.54 24.84 28.09
N ASN A 55 -6.43 25.25 27.47
CA ASN A 55 -6.01 26.65 27.41
C ASN A 55 -5.42 27.10 26.07
N THR A 56 -5.56 26.32 25.00
CA THR A 56 -5.11 26.71 23.66
C THR A 56 -6.15 26.27 22.64
N ASN A 57 -6.56 27.16 21.73
CA ASN A 57 -7.40 26.82 20.57
C ASN A 57 -7.06 25.42 20.07
N SER A 58 -8.05 24.53 19.98
CA SER A 58 -7.88 23.12 19.66
C SER A 58 -7.07 22.94 18.37
N LYS A 59 -5.77 22.62 18.52
CA LYS A 59 -4.86 22.41 17.39
C LYS A 59 -4.86 20.94 17.02
N ARG A 60 -5.30 20.65 15.80
CA ARG A 60 -5.09 19.35 15.15
C ARG A 60 -3.65 19.29 14.68
N ILE A 61 -2.96 18.22 15.02
CA ILE A 61 -1.59 17.95 14.56
C ILE A 61 -1.70 16.84 13.52
N TYR A 62 -1.06 17.02 12.37
CA TYR A 62 -0.99 15.99 11.33
C TYR A 62 0.43 15.45 11.24
N GLY A 63 0.55 14.13 11.14
CA GLY A 63 1.78 13.47 10.73
C GLY A 63 1.60 12.90 9.34
N VAL A 64 2.59 13.07 8.49
CA VAL A 64 2.56 12.70 7.07
C VAL A 64 3.76 11.82 6.74
N CYS A 65 3.53 10.76 5.98
CA CYS A 65 4.56 9.98 5.31
C CYS A 65 4.22 9.92 3.82
N VAL A 66 5.13 10.39 2.98
CA VAL A 66 4.98 10.37 1.52
C VAL A 66 6.10 9.53 0.92
N VAL A 67 5.73 8.59 0.06
CA VAL A 67 6.65 7.64 -0.57
C VAL A 67 6.54 7.72 -2.08
N ASP A 68 7.66 7.95 -2.76
CA ASP A 68 7.79 7.63 -4.19
C ASP A 68 8.37 6.21 -4.29
N VAL A 69 7.49 5.27 -4.66
CA VAL A 69 7.82 3.84 -4.76
C VAL A 69 8.79 3.56 -5.91
N THR A 70 8.82 4.41 -6.95
CA THR A 70 9.68 4.24 -8.12
C THR A 70 11.13 4.57 -7.82
N THR A 71 11.37 5.60 -6.99
CA THR A 71 12.72 6.05 -6.62
C THR A 71 13.11 5.62 -5.20
N SER A 72 12.25 4.91 -4.49
CA SER A 72 12.41 4.56 -3.08
C SER A 72 12.64 5.77 -2.16
N ARG A 73 12.11 6.94 -2.53
CA ARG A 73 12.23 8.17 -1.73
C ARG A 73 11.11 8.24 -0.70
N VAL A 74 11.47 8.58 0.54
CA VAL A 74 10.54 8.70 1.67
C VAL A 74 10.68 10.09 2.28
N ILE A 75 9.55 10.77 2.47
CA ILE A 75 9.43 12.10 3.08
C ILE A 75 8.56 11.97 4.32
N LEU A 76 9.03 12.48 5.45
CA LEU A 76 8.32 12.46 6.74
C LEU A 76 8.12 13.90 7.24
N GLY A 77 6.96 14.17 7.85
CA GLY A 77 6.62 15.50 8.37
C GLY A 77 5.46 15.50 9.36
#